data_AF-F0IES0-F1
#
_entry.id   AF-F0IES0-F1
#
_cell.length_a   1.000
_cell.length_b   1.000
_cell.length_c   1.000
_cell.angle_alpha   90.00
_cell.angle_beta   90.00
_cell.angle_gamma   90.00
#
_symmetry.space_group_name_H-M   'P 1'
#
loop_
_entity.id
_entity.type
_entity.pdbx_description
1 polymer ?
#
loop_
_entity_poly.entity_id
_entity_poly.type
_entity_poly.pdbx_seq_one_letter_code
_entity_poly.pdbx_strand_id
1 'polypeptide(L)'
;MKILLNNKIQLNENSPLPFCNGDLLFFINQDKTIKLDMFSEINNSEIELLSLIYPNKLNIPLERIKKIASLFPFLVEKVYKKTGIITYEAYILNEYTTPIIVKFDGYIVCLALIGGEYARNPGTNIILLGTKIFGK
;
A
#
# COMPACT_ATOMS: atom_id res chain seq x y z
N MET A 1 7.76 -8.58 10.36
CA MET A 1 6.49 -7.83 10.26
C MET A 1 5.37 -8.79 9.93
N LYS A 2 4.23 -8.68 10.63
CA LYS A 2 2.99 -9.39 10.32
C LYS A 2 1.92 -8.36 10.00
N ILE A 3 1.09 -8.63 8.99
CA ILE A 3 -0.04 -7.76 8.63
C ILE A 3 -1.30 -8.61 8.73
N LEU A 4 -2.24 -8.18 9.57
CA LEU A 4 -3.50 -8.88 9.80
C LEU A 4 -4.68 -8.01 9.36
N LEU A 5 -5.65 -8.63 8.68
CA LEU A 5 -6.99 -8.10 8.50
C LEU A 5 -7.83 -8.40 9.74
N ASN A 6 -8.42 -7.36 10.32
CA ASN A 6 -9.30 -7.41 11.48
C ASN A 6 -8.71 -8.18 12.67
N ASN A 7 -7.37 -8.14 12.83
CA ASN A 7 -6.60 -8.87 13.83
C ASN A 7 -6.81 -10.40 13.82
N LYS A 8 -7.29 -10.97 12.71
CA LYS A 8 -7.65 -12.40 12.60
C LYS A 8 -6.96 -13.09 11.43
N ILE A 9 -7.04 -12.51 10.24
CA ILE A 9 -6.59 -13.15 9.00
C ILE A 9 -5.26 -12.53 8.60
N GLN A 10 -4.23 -13.35 8.43
CA GLN A 10 -2.94 -12.84 7.96
C GLN A 10 -2.98 -12.57 6.46
N LEU A 11 -2.54 -11.37 6.06
CA LEU A 11 -2.28 -11.08 4.66
C LEU A 11 -1.03 -11.83 4.22
N ASN A 12 -1.15 -12.60 3.14
CA ASN A 12 -0.03 -13.27 2.48
C ASN A 12 0.29 -12.54 1.17
N GLU A 13 1.56 -12.59 0.77
CA GLU A 13 1.98 -11.93 -0.45
C GLU A 13 1.22 -12.50 -1.67
N ASN A 14 0.78 -11.59 -2.55
CA ASN A 14 0.05 -11.87 -3.79
C ASN A 14 -1.25 -12.68 -3.62
N SER A 15 -1.79 -12.75 -2.39
CA SER A 15 -3.05 -13.43 -2.10
C SER A 15 -4.15 -12.39 -1.83
N PRO A 16 -5.14 -12.24 -2.73
CA PRO A 16 -6.24 -11.30 -2.53
C PRO A 16 -7.13 -11.75 -1.38
N LEU A 17 -7.50 -10.78 -0.54
CA LEU A 17 -8.50 -10.96 0.50
C LEU A 17 -9.62 -9.95 0.32
N PRO A 18 -10.88 -10.38 0.51
CA PRO A 18 -12.03 -9.48 0.63
C PRO A 18 -11.75 -8.32 1.59
N PHE A 19 -11.98 -7.08 1.17
CA PHE A 19 -11.74 -5.88 1.97
C PHE A 19 -12.94 -4.92 1.91
N CYS A 20 -13.57 -4.70 3.06
CA CYS A 20 -14.76 -3.88 3.24
C CYS A 20 -14.44 -2.54 3.90
N ASN A 21 -15.32 -1.55 3.72
CA ASN A 21 -15.30 -0.36 4.57
C ASN A 21 -15.52 -0.76 6.05
N GLY A 22 -14.69 -0.23 6.94
CA GLY A 22 -14.65 -0.59 8.36
C GLY A 22 -13.68 -1.73 8.71
N ASP A 23 -13.11 -2.41 7.70
CA ASP A 23 -12.03 -3.35 7.95
C ASP A 23 -10.74 -2.62 8.36
N LEU A 24 -10.03 -3.22 9.30
CA LEU A 24 -8.81 -2.67 9.87
C LEU A 24 -7.60 -3.54 9.54
N LEU A 25 -6.51 -2.91 9.14
CA LEU A 25 -5.21 -3.55 9.00
C LEU A 25 -4.39 -3.37 10.28
N PHE A 26 -3.84 -4.46 10.78
CA PHE A 26 -2.97 -4.46 11.95
C PHE A 26 -1.55 -4.79 11.50
N PHE A 27 -0.64 -3.84 11.69
CA PHE A 27 0.78 -3.99 11.42
C PHE A 27 1.48 -4.31 12.74
N ILE A 28 2.13 -5.47 12.80
CA ILE A 28 2.72 -6.00 14.03
C ILE A 28 4.20 -6.27 13.81
N ASN A 29 5.04 -5.66 14.64
CA ASN A 29 6.47 -5.92 14.69
C ASN A 29 6.95 -5.97 16.14
N GLN A 30 7.44 -7.14 16.58
CA GLN A 30 7.82 -7.38 17.98
C GLN A 30 6.69 -6.94 18.93
N ASP A 31 6.95 -5.98 19.82
CA ASP A 31 5.98 -5.48 20.80
C ASP A 31 5.13 -4.31 20.28
N LYS A 32 5.34 -3.86 19.04
CA LYS A 32 4.59 -2.74 18.44
C LYS A 32 3.46 -3.24 17.56
N THR A 33 2.28 -2.70 17.77
CA THR A 33 1.08 -2.96 16.96
C THR A 33 0.38 -1.67 16.62
N ILE A 34 0.19 -1.40 15.34
CA ILE A 34 -0.64 -0.29 14.85
C ILE A 34 -1.83 -0.84 14.10
N LYS A 35 -3.00 -0.23 14.33
CA LYS A 35 -4.18 -0.41 13.51
C LYS A 35 -4.33 0.73 12.51
N LEU A 36 -4.72 0.39 11.30
CA LEU A 36 -4.92 1.30 10.19
C LEU A 36 -6.30 1.04 9.59
N ASP A 37 -7.15 2.05 9.58
CA ASP A 37 -8.33 2.09 8.72
C ASP A 37 -7.91 2.78 7.42
N MET A 38 -8.06 2.08 6.30
CA MET A 38 -7.65 2.57 4.98
C MET A 38 -8.59 3.63 4.41
N PHE A 39 -9.80 3.77 4.96
CA PHE A 39 -10.85 4.64 4.44
C PHE A 39 -11.05 5.92 5.26
N SER A 40 -10.40 6.06 6.41
CA SER A 40 -10.46 7.27 7.25
C SER A 40 -9.16 8.07 7.24
N GLU A 41 -9.23 9.32 7.70
CA GLU A 41 -8.04 10.14 7.87
C GLU A 41 -7.09 9.53 8.89
N ILE A 42 -5.85 9.32 8.48
CA ILE A 42 -4.84 8.68 9.32
C ILE A 42 -4.11 9.75 10.11
N ASN A 43 -4.41 9.83 11.39
CA ASN A 43 -3.73 10.70 12.34
C ASN A 43 -2.92 9.86 13.35
N ASN A 44 -1.87 9.20 12.86
CA ASN A 44 -0.99 8.39 13.68
C ASN A 44 0.47 8.66 13.29
N SER A 45 1.27 9.14 14.26
CA SER A 45 2.67 9.54 14.05
C SER A 45 3.63 8.36 13.83
N GLU A 46 3.21 7.14 14.13
CA GLU A 46 4.04 5.95 14.01
C GLU A 46 3.93 5.28 12.63
N ILE A 47 2.96 5.69 11.80
CA ILE A 47 2.73 5.19 10.45
C ILE A 47 2.77 6.35 9.45
N GLU A 48 3.46 6.17 8.34
CA GLU A 48 3.51 7.15 7.27
C GLU A 48 2.92 6.52 6.01
N LEU A 49 1.79 7.07 5.53
CA LEU A 49 1.27 6.76 4.21
C LEU A 49 2.07 7.50 3.14
N LEU A 50 2.49 6.75 2.14
CA LEU A 50 3.31 7.23 1.04
C LEU A 50 2.57 6.98 -0.26
N SER A 51 2.49 8.01 -1.09
CA SER A 51 1.97 7.90 -2.46
C SER A 51 3.14 7.88 -3.42
N LEU A 52 3.15 6.92 -4.35
CA LEU A 52 4.16 6.86 -5.42
C LEU A 52 3.76 7.70 -6.63
N ILE A 53 3.28 8.92 -6.36
CA ILE A 53 2.85 9.90 -7.36
C ILE A 53 3.66 11.18 -7.16
N TYR A 54 4.12 11.78 -8.25
CA TYR A 54 4.76 13.08 -8.25
C TYR A 54 4.12 14.03 -9.27
N PRO A 55 3.83 15.29 -8.91
CA PRO A 55 3.84 15.82 -7.55
C PRO A 55 2.72 15.19 -6.69
N ASN A 56 2.93 15.07 -5.38
CA ASN A 56 1.89 14.62 -4.43
C ASN A 56 1.57 15.73 -3.42
N LYS A 57 0.36 15.66 -2.85
CA LYS A 57 -0.11 16.59 -1.81
C LYS A 57 0.70 16.53 -0.51
N LEU A 58 1.46 15.44 -0.30
CA LEU A 58 2.29 15.22 0.88
C LEU A 58 3.69 15.85 0.73
N ASN A 59 3.97 16.55 -0.38
CA ASN A 59 5.26 17.17 -0.69
C ASN A 59 6.46 16.20 -0.61
N ILE A 60 6.24 14.90 -0.86
CA ILE A 60 7.31 13.90 -0.88
C ILE A 60 8.18 14.16 -2.13
N PRO A 61 9.51 14.33 -1.99
CA PRO A 61 10.41 14.55 -3.13
C PRO A 61 10.43 13.38 -4.11
N LEU A 62 10.59 13.67 -5.40
CA LEU A 62 10.65 12.66 -6.47
C LEU A 62 11.74 11.61 -6.21
N GLU A 63 12.91 12.01 -5.72
CA GLU A 63 14.00 11.08 -5.39
C GLU A 63 13.63 10.09 -4.27
N ARG A 64 12.83 10.54 -3.29
CA ARG A 64 12.32 9.64 -2.24
C ARG A 64 11.32 8.64 -2.80
N ILE A 65 10.43 9.08 -3.71
CA ILE A 65 9.49 8.20 -4.41
C ILE A 65 10.24 7.15 -5.23
N LYS A 66 11.20 7.57 -6.06
CA LYS A 66 12.06 6.68 -6.86
C LYS A 66 12.77 5.64 -6.00
N LYS A 67 13.36 6.08 -4.88
CA LYS A 67 14.02 5.20 -3.93
C LYS A 67 13.07 4.14 -3.38
N ILE A 68 11.86 4.53 -2.95
CA ILE A 68 10.87 3.58 -2.45
C ILE A 68 10.39 2.63 -3.55
N ALA A 69 10.09 3.15 -4.74
CA ALA A 69 9.65 2.33 -5.88
C ALA A 69 10.70 1.28 -6.26
N SER A 70 11.99 1.63 -6.21
CA SER A 70 13.09 0.71 -6.53
C SER A 70 13.18 -0.51 -5.60
N LEU A 71 12.55 -0.46 -4.41
CA LEU A 71 12.47 -1.62 -3.50
C LEU A 71 11.55 -2.73 -4.04
N PHE A 72 10.68 -2.41 -4.99
CA PHE A 72 9.66 -3.30 -5.54
C PHE A 72 9.82 -3.39 -7.06
N PRO A 73 10.61 -4.35 -7.58
CA PRO A 73 10.93 -4.47 -9.01
C PRO A 73 9.74 -4.67 -9.94
N PHE A 74 8.57 -5.07 -9.40
CA PHE A 74 7.33 -5.23 -10.16
C PHE A 74 6.62 -3.91 -10.44
N LEU A 75 7.03 -2.81 -9.82
CA LEU A 75 6.46 -1.50 -10.06
C LEU A 75 7.00 -0.90 -11.36
N VAL A 76 6.09 -0.37 -12.17
CA VAL A 76 6.39 0.24 -13.45
C VAL A 76 6.15 1.74 -13.36
N GLU A 77 7.14 2.53 -13.78
CA GLU A 77 7.02 3.98 -13.89
C GLU A 77 6.13 4.35 -15.09
N LYS A 78 5.17 5.25 -14.88
CA LYS A 78 4.38 5.90 -15.93
C LYS A 78 4.54 7.41 -15.87
N VAL A 79 4.86 8.01 -17.01
CA VAL A 79 5.04 9.46 -17.16
C VAL A 79 3.96 10.04 -18.06
N TYR A 80 3.09 10.86 -17.48
CA TYR A 80 2.01 11.53 -18.18
C TYR A 80 2.51 12.85 -18.76
N LYS A 81 3.04 12.79 -19.99
CA LYS A 81 3.70 13.93 -20.67
C LYS A 81 2.90 15.25 -20.64
N LYS A 82 1.57 15.18 -20.73
CA LYS A 82 0.70 16.38 -20.74
C LYS A 82 0.66 17.11 -19.40
N THR A 83 0.75 16.38 -18.29
CA THR A 83 0.61 16.92 -16.93
C THR A 83 1.95 16.96 -16.18
N GLY A 84 2.97 16.27 -16.69
CA GLY A 84 4.24 16.06 -15.99
C GLY A 84 4.12 15.10 -14.80
N ILE A 85 2.96 14.47 -14.61
CA ILE A 85 2.73 13.54 -13.50
C ILE A 85 3.54 12.27 -13.73
N ILE A 86 4.21 11.81 -12.69
CA ILE A 86 4.90 10.51 -12.64
C ILE A 86 4.15 9.64 -11.63
N THR A 87 3.77 8.43 -12.02
CA THR A 87 3.18 7.42 -11.13
C THR A 87 4.00 6.14 -11.20
N TYR A 88 3.98 5.35 -10.13
CA TYR A 88 4.45 3.97 -10.15
C TYR A 88 3.25 3.05 -9.95
N GLU A 89 3.06 2.08 -10.83
CA GLU A 89 1.90 1.21 -10.85
C GLU A 89 2.32 -0.25 -10.85
N ALA A 90 1.47 -1.12 -10.30
CA ALA A 90 1.63 -2.56 -10.35
C ALA A 90 0.61 -3.16 -11.32
N TYR A 91 1.01 -4.16 -12.12
CA TYR A 91 0.10 -4.93 -12.96
C TYR A 91 -0.32 -6.22 -12.22
N ILE A 92 -1.58 -6.27 -11.78
CA ILE A 92 -2.10 -7.33 -10.91
C ILE A 92 -3.49 -7.73 -11.41
N LEU A 93 -3.77 -9.03 -11.50
CA LEU A 93 -5.04 -9.58 -12.00
C LEU A 93 -5.53 -8.90 -13.29
N ASN A 94 -4.62 -8.73 -14.25
CA ASN A 94 -4.85 -8.12 -15.56
C ASN A 94 -5.16 -6.62 -15.56
N GLU A 95 -5.00 -5.92 -14.44
CA GLU A 95 -5.25 -4.49 -14.30
C GLU A 95 -4.03 -3.74 -13.75
N TYR A 96 -3.86 -2.49 -14.16
CA TYR A 96 -2.90 -1.59 -13.53
C TYR A 96 -3.55 -0.93 -12.32
N THR A 97 -2.90 -1.02 -11.16
CA THR A 97 -3.34 -0.36 -9.94
C THR A 97 -2.22 0.47 -9.33
N THR A 98 -2.59 1.58 -8.68
CA THR A 98 -1.64 2.40 -7.93
C THR A 98 -1.45 1.75 -6.55
N PRO A 99 -0.23 1.33 -6.19
CA PRO A 99 0.04 0.73 -4.90
C PRO A 99 -0.10 1.76 -3.78
N ILE A 100 -0.48 1.26 -2.61
CA ILE A 100 -0.53 2.00 -1.36
C ILE A 100 0.71 1.61 -0.57
N ILE A 101 1.55 2.59 -0.26
CA ILE A 101 2.78 2.37 0.48
C ILE A 101 2.59 2.81 1.92
N VAL A 102 2.94 1.92 2.85
CA VAL A 102 2.87 2.16 4.28
C VAL A 102 4.26 1.98 4.88
N LYS A 103 4.78 3.01 5.54
CA LYS A 103 6.00 2.90 6.35
C LYS A 103 5.62 2.71 7.81
N PHE A 104 6.13 1.65 8.43
CA PHE A 104 5.93 1.36 9.86
C PHE A 104 7.17 0.68 10.44
N ASP A 105 7.70 1.23 11.53
CA ASP A 105 8.79 0.65 12.33
C ASP A 105 10.01 0.16 11.52
N GLY A 106 10.46 0.97 10.54
CA GLY A 106 11.60 0.62 9.69
C GLY A 106 11.28 -0.36 8.55
N TYR A 107 10.01 -0.68 8.34
CA TYR A 107 9.53 -1.44 7.18
C TYR A 107 8.76 -0.53 6.22
N ILE A 108 8.84 -0.86 4.94
CA ILE A 108 7.95 -0.39 3.88
C ILE A 108 7.10 -1.58 3.43
N VAL A 109 5.80 -1.36 3.43
CA VAL A 109 4.79 -2.32 3.00
C VAL A 109 4.14 -1.79 1.73
N CYS A 110 4.04 -2.63 0.71
CA CYS A 110 3.37 -2.35 -0.55
C CYS A 110 2.05 -3.12 -0.60
N LEU A 111 0.94 -2.41 -0.63
CA LEU A 111 -0.42 -2.95 -0.72
C LEU A 111 -1.05 -2.53 -2.04
N ALA A 112 -2.06 -3.26 -2.50
CA ALA A 112 -2.95 -2.83 -3.56
C ALA A 112 -4.41 -3.07 -3.18
N LEU A 113 -5.28 -2.17 -3.62
CA LEU A 113 -6.71 -2.38 -3.67
C LEU A 113 -7.10 -2.62 -5.13
N ILE A 114 -7.89 -3.66 -5.37
CA ILE A 114 -8.38 -4.04 -6.69
C ILE A 114 -9.87 -4.37 -6.64
N GLY A 115 -10.54 -4.36 -7.79
CA GLY A 115 -11.93 -4.80 -7.90
C GLY A 115 -12.11 -6.25 -7.45
N GLY A 116 -13.20 -6.53 -6.74
CA GLY A 116 -13.64 -7.89 -6.44
C GLY A 116 -14.58 -8.42 -7.52
N GLU A 117 -14.39 -9.66 -7.99
CA GLU A 117 -15.22 -10.27 -9.04
C GLU A 117 -16.64 -10.65 -8.59
N TYR A 118 -16.97 -10.60 -7.29
CA TYR A 118 -18.24 -11.13 -6.77
C TYR A 118 -19.15 -10.07 -6.13
N ALA A 119 -20.35 -9.93 -6.70
CA ALA A 119 -21.40 -8.95 -6.39
C ALA A 119 -22.13 -9.12 -5.04
N ARG A 120 -21.58 -9.88 -4.09
CA ARG A 120 -22.02 -9.85 -2.69
C ARG A 120 -20.81 -9.40 -1.91
N ASN A 121 -20.87 -8.15 -1.42
CA ASN A 121 -19.78 -7.44 -0.76
C ASN A 121 -18.71 -8.34 -0.12
N PRO A 122 -17.42 -8.04 -0.36
CA PRO A 122 -16.92 -6.76 -0.88
C PRO A 122 -16.65 -6.72 -2.39
N GLY A 123 -16.93 -5.55 -2.99
CA GLY A 123 -16.48 -5.18 -4.34
C GLY A 123 -15.00 -4.78 -4.41
N THR A 124 -14.22 -4.97 -3.35
CA THR A 124 -12.80 -4.62 -3.27
C THR A 124 -12.03 -5.74 -2.59
N ASN A 125 -10.85 -6.06 -3.12
CA ASN A 125 -9.88 -6.92 -2.45
C ASN A 125 -8.65 -6.11 -2.07
N ILE A 126 -8.03 -6.48 -0.95
CA ILE A 126 -6.69 -6.04 -0.58
C ILE A 126 -5.68 -7.14 -0.88
N ILE A 127 -4.53 -6.73 -1.43
CA ILE A 127 -3.40 -7.62 -1.69
C ILE A 127 -2.16 -7.03 -1.03
N LEU A 128 -1.44 -7.87 -0.29
CA LEU A 128 -0.06 -7.57 0.09
C LEU A 128 0.85 -7.90 -1.08
N LEU A 129 1.54 -6.92 -1.65
CA LEU A 129 2.46 -7.12 -2.78
C LEU A 129 3.89 -7.38 -2.33
N GLY A 130 4.25 -6.87 -1.15
CA GLY A 130 5.52 -7.19 -0.54
C GLY A 130 5.85 -6.34 0.68
N THR A 131 6.81 -6.81 1.45
CA THR A 131 7.40 -6.07 2.57
C THR A 131 8.90 -5.97 2.42
N LYS A 132 9.48 -4.79 2.72
CA LYS A 132 10.92 -4.55 2.67
C LYS A 132 11.38 -3.80 3.91
N ILE A 133 12.58 -4.13 4.39
CA ILE A 133 13.25 -3.32 5.41
C ILE A 133 13.70 -2.02 4.73
N PHE A 134 13.35 -0.90 5.32
CA PHE A 134 13.70 0.43 4.87
C PHE A 134 14.27 1.17 6.07
N GLY A 135 15.61 1.16 6.17
CA GLY A 135 16.34 1.78 7.27
C GLY A 135 15.94 3.23 7.50
N LYS A 136 16.24 3.74 8.70
CA LYS A 136 16.05 5.15 9.07
C LYS A 136 16.86 6.06 8.17
#